data_AF-A0A523T713-F1
#
_entry.id   AF-A0A523T713-F1
#
_cell.length_a   1.000
_cell.length_b   1.000
_cell.length_c   1.000
_cell.angle_alpha   90.00
_cell.angle_beta   90.00
_cell.angle_gamma   90.00
#
_symmetry.space_group_name_H-M   'P 1'
#
loop_
_entity.id
_entity.type
_entity.pdbx_description
1 polymer ?
#
loop_
_entity_poly.entity_id
_entity_poly.type
_entity_poly.pdbx_seq_one_letter_code
_entity_poly.pdbx_strand_id
1 'polypeptide(L)'
;MDLISIVLDLGNIVFFVSNLLQLFTAYRNRKNLKGLSSKMLFGFMISTVFFITAGVLTSAPMTIILGLGNEVFFASQLVWKWKYRNA
;
A
#
# COMPACT_ATOMS: atom_id res chain seq x y z
N MET A 1 -10.21 15.93 -18.54
CA MET A 1 -10.02 15.12 -17.32
C MET A 1 -11.32 15.13 -16.56
N ASP A 2 -11.94 13.97 -16.38
CA ASP A 2 -13.22 13.86 -15.68
C ASP A 2 -13.01 13.92 -14.17
N LEU A 3 -13.96 14.51 -13.44
CA LEU A 3 -13.89 14.69 -11.97
C LEU A 3 -13.55 13.38 -11.23
N ILE A 4 -14.04 12.25 -11.73
CA ILE A 4 -13.79 10.91 -11.21
C ILE A 4 -12.29 10.55 -11.28
N SER A 5 -11.61 10.91 -12.38
CA SER A 5 -10.18 10.65 -12.54
C SER A 5 -9.34 11.46 -11.54
N ILE A 6 -9.72 12.72 -11.30
CA ILE A 6 -9.05 13.60 -10.33
C ILE A 6 -9.24 13.08 -8.91
N VAL A 7 -10.45 12.64 -8.55
CA VAL A 7 -10.73 12.05 -7.22
C VAL A 7 -9.96 10.75 -7.01
N LEU A 8 -9.85 9.90 -8.04
CA LEU A 8 -9.05 8.68 -8.00
C LEU A 8 -7.56 8.98 -7.81
N ASP A 9 -7.02 9.96 -8.55
CA ASP A 9 -5.61 10.34 -8.43
C ASP A 9 -5.31 10.97 -7.05
N LEU A 10 -6.16 11.87 -6.56
CA LEU A 10 -6.00 12.46 -5.22
C LEU A 10 -6.13 11.40 -4.12
N GLY A 11 -7.11 10.49 -4.24
CA GLY A 11 -7.29 9.38 -3.31
C GLY A 11 -6.06 8.49 -3.25
N ASN A 12 -5.50 8.13 -4.40
CA ASN A 12 -4.30 7.30 -4.48
C ASN A 12 -3.06 8.01 -3.91
N ILE A 13 -2.90 9.32 -4.15
CA ILE A 13 -1.79 10.10 -3.59
C ILE A 13 -1.88 10.12 -2.05
N VAL A 14 -3.06 10.44 -1.50
CA VAL A 14 -3.27 10.48 -0.04
C VAL A 14 -3.04 9.10 0.58
N PHE A 15 -3.53 8.05 -0.08
CA PHE A 15 -3.35 6.67 0.38
C PHE A 15 -1.88 6.27 0.38
N PHE A 16 -1.15 6.58 -0.70
CA PHE A 16 0.28 6.31 -0.82
C PHE A 16 1.11 7.07 0.23
N VAL A 17 0.90 8.38 0.39
CA VAL A 17 1.62 9.20 1.39
C VAL A 17 1.36 8.69 2.81
N SER A 18 0.13 8.31 3.11
CA SER A 18 -0.26 7.75 4.41
C SER A 18 0.44 6.42 4.69
N ASN A 19 0.50 5.52 3.71
CA ASN A 19 1.26 4.27 3.80
C ASN A 19 2.76 4.56 3.99
N LEU A 20 3.33 5.47 3.20
CA LEU A 20 4.75 5.82 3.28
C LEU A 20 5.13 6.35 4.68
N LEU A 21 4.31 7.23 5.27
CA LEU A 21 4.45 7.70 6.64
C LEU A 21 4.36 6.56 7.67
N GLN A 22 3.45 5.61 7.46
CA GLN A 22 3.30 4.46 8.35
C GLN A 22 4.55 3.56 8.34
N LEU A 23 5.17 3.32 7.19
CA LEU A 23 6.44 2.58 7.11
C LEU A 23 7.60 3.34 7.70
N PHE A 24 7.72 4.64 7.41
CA PHE A 24 8.77 5.45 8.02
C PHE A 24 8.66 5.40 9.55
N THR A 25 7.44 5.47 10.07
CA THR A 25 7.16 5.37 11.51
C THR A 25 7.45 3.97 12.04
N ALA A 26 7.10 2.90 11.31
CA ALA A 26 7.38 1.52 11.69
C ALA A 26 8.88 1.23 11.71
N TYR A 27 9.60 1.68 10.69
CA TYR A 27 11.04 1.56 10.55
C TYR A 27 11.78 2.36 11.64
N ARG A 28 11.45 3.64 11.79
CA ARG A 28 12.08 4.55 12.77
C ARG A 28 11.89 4.06 14.20
N ASN A 29 10.67 3.63 14.54
CA ASN A 29 10.39 3.21 15.91
C ASN A 29 10.85 1.77 16.21
N ARG A 30 11.39 1.03 15.21
CA ARG A 30 11.66 -0.42 15.29
C ARG A 30 10.56 -1.19 15.99
N LYS A 31 9.32 -0.66 15.93
CA LYS A 31 8.21 -1.25 16.65
C LYS A 31 7.83 -2.47 15.85
N ASN A 32 7.96 -3.60 16.52
CA ASN A 32 7.44 -4.87 16.08
C ASN A 32 6.01 -4.61 15.56
N LEU A 33 5.69 -5.02 14.33
CA LEU A 33 4.40 -4.82 13.65
C LEU A 33 3.25 -5.60 14.33
N LYS A 34 3.27 -5.69 15.67
CA LYS A 34 2.37 -6.43 16.55
C LYS A 34 0.93 -5.96 16.41
N GLY A 35 0.71 -4.68 16.09
CA GLY A 35 -0.63 -4.11 15.87
C GLY A 35 -1.23 -4.43 14.48
N LEU A 36 -0.42 -4.78 13.49
CA LEU A 36 -0.90 -5.07 12.13
C LEU A 36 -1.07 -6.57 11.95
N SER A 37 -2.31 -7.06 11.81
CA SER A 37 -2.57 -8.47 11.54
C SER A 37 -2.03 -8.87 10.16
N SER A 38 -1.46 -10.07 10.04
CA SER A 38 -0.95 -10.56 8.75
C SER A 38 -2.09 -10.74 7.73
N LYS A 39 -3.30 -11.03 8.22
CA LYS A 39 -4.51 -11.10 7.39
C LYS A 39 -4.89 -9.74 6.82
N MET A 40 -4.66 -8.66 7.59
CA MET A 40 -4.96 -7.30 7.16
C MET A 40 -4.00 -6.86 6.05
N LEU A 41 -2.70 -7.14 6.19
CA LEU A 41 -1.71 -6.90 5.14
C LEU A 41 -2.04 -7.66 3.85
N PHE A 42 -2.46 -8.92 3.97
CA PHE A 42 -2.89 -9.71 2.81
C PHE A 42 -4.14 -9.14 2.14
N GLY A 43 -5.11 -8.67 2.93
CA GLY A 43 -6.28 -7.97 2.41
C GLY A 43 -5.91 -6.69 1.66
N PHE A 44 -4.94 -5.92 2.18
CA PHE A 44 -4.45 -4.73 1.49
C PHE A 44 -3.73 -5.04 0.17
N MET A 45 -2.94 -6.12 0.10
CA MET A 45 -2.32 -6.59 -1.15
C MET A 45 -3.38 -6.93 -2.20
N ILE A 46 -4.40 -7.71 -1.82
CA ILE A 46 -5.51 -8.05 -2.72
C ILE A 46 -6.23 -6.78 -3.23
N SER A 47 -6.56 -5.84 -2.35
CA SER A 47 -7.17 -4.56 -2.74
C SER A 47 -6.29 -3.77 -3.69
N THR A 48 -4.97 -3.77 -3.47
CA THR A 48 -4.01 -3.04 -4.30
C THR A 48 -3.96 -3.63 -5.71
N VAL A 49 -4.02 -4.96 -5.87
CA VAL A 49 -4.15 -5.63 -7.17
C VAL A 49 -5.43 -5.19 -7.91
N PHE A 50 -6.56 -5.07 -7.21
CA PHE A 50 -7.80 -4.54 -7.81
C PHE A 50 -7.63 -3.08 -8.27
N PHE A 51 -6.96 -2.23 -7.49
CA PHE A 51 -6.68 -0.85 -7.89
C PHE A 51 -5.74 -0.75 -9.08
N ILE A 52 -4.70 -1.57 -9.15
CA ILE A 52 -3.82 -1.64 -10.32
C ILE A 52 -4.62 -2.04 -11.57
N THR A 53 -5.46 -3.07 -11.44
CA THR A 53 -6.33 -3.53 -12.53
C THR A 53 -7.28 -2.43 -12.99
N ALA A 54 -7.92 -1.73 -12.04
CA ALA A 54 -8.78 -0.58 -12.34
C ALA A 54 -8.00 0.54 -13.04
N GLY A 55 -6.78 0.84 -12.59
CA GLY A 55 -5.90 1.84 -13.21
C GLY A 55 -5.50 1.49 -14.65
N VAL A 56 -5.29 0.20 -14.95
CA VAL A 56 -5.07 -0.27 -16.33
C VAL A 56 -6.32 -0.06 -17.19
N LEU A 57 -7.49 -0.44 -16.68
CA LEU A 57 -8.76 -0.29 -17.41
C LEU A 57 -9.13 1.16 -17.69
N THR A 58 -8.80 2.08 -16.78
CA THR A 58 -9.07 3.52 -16.92
C THR A 58 -7.92 4.30 -17.56
N SER A 59 -6.84 3.62 -17.98
CA SER A 59 -5.62 4.26 -18.53
C SER A 59 -5.05 5.35 -17.60
N ALA A 60 -5.10 5.13 -16.29
CA ALA A 60 -4.60 6.03 -15.26
C ALA A 60 -3.21 5.59 -14.78
N PRO A 61 -2.10 6.03 -15.41
CA PRO A 61 -0.75 5.55 -15.10
C PRO A 61 -0.33 5.84 -13.66
N MET A 62 -0.81 6.94 -13.07
CA MET A 62 -0.50 7.29 -11.68
C MET A 62 -1.06 6.26 -10.69
N THR A 63 -2.29 5.80 -10.93
CA THR A 63 -2.93 4.73 -10.14
C THR A 63 -2.13 3.43 -10.20
N ILE A 64 -1.61 3.09 -11.38
CA ILE A 64 -0.78 1.90 -11.57
C ILE A 64 0.53 2.01 -10.80
N ILE A 65 1.25 3.13 -10.93
CA ILE A 65 2.55 3.34 -10.26
C ILE A 65 2.39 3.30 -8.75
N LEU A 66 1.39 4.02 -8.21
CA LEU A 66 1.14 4.07 -6.76
C LEU A 66 0.65 2.71 -6.25
N GLY A 67 -0.15 1.99 -7.02
CA GLY A 67 -0.56 0.62 -6.72
C GLY A 67 0.63 -0.32 -6.62
N LEU A 68 1.53 -0.34 -7.61
CA LEU A 68 2.75 -1.15 -7.57
C LEU A 68 3.64 -0.80 -6.37
N GLY A 69 3.78 0.48 -6.05
CA GLY A 69 4.51 0.94 -4.87
C GLY A 69 3.90 0.40 -3.56
N ASN A 70 2.58 0.46 -3.43
CA ASN A 70 1.86 -0.09 -2.28
C ASN A 70 2.00 -1.62 -2.18
N GLU A 71 2.05 -2.34 -3.30
CA GLU A 71 2.20 -3.79 -3.30
C GLU A 71 3.57 -4.22 -2.76
N VAL A 72 4.65 -3.60 -3.26
CA VAL A 72 6.01 -3.81 -2.76
C VAL A 72 6.12 -3.44 -1.29
N PHE A 73 5.41 -2.39 -0.88
CA PHE A 73 5.34 -1.93 0.49
C PHE A 73 4.67 -2.95 1.43
N PHE A 74 3.50 -3.48 1.07
CA PHE A 74 2.81 -4.46 1.92
C PHE A 74 3.58 -5.78 1.96
N ALA A 75 4.19 -6.20 0.85
CA ALA A 75 5.07 -7.35 0.80
C ALA A 75 6.28 -7.19 1.74
N SER A 76 6.94 -6.03 1.72
CA SER A 76 8.09 -5.76 2.60
C SER A 76 7.69 -5.70 4.09
N GLN A 77 6.52 -5.17 4.43
CA GLN A 77 5.98 -5.27 5.80
C GLN A 77 5.67 -6.70 6.22
N LEU A 78 5.14 -7.52 5.31
CA LEU A 78 4.86 -8.93 5.57
C LEU A 78 6.15 -9.72 5.83
N VAL A 79 7.17 -9.52 5.00
CA VAL A 79 8.51 -10.12 5.16
C VAL A 79 9.17 -9.66 6.46
N TRP A 80 9.14 -8.36 6.76
CA TRP A 80 9.63 -7.82 8.03
C TRP A 80 8.92 -8.50 9.19
N LYS A 81 7.59 -8.55 9.15
CA LYS A 81 6.81 -9.18 10.22
C LYS A 81 7.18 -10.66 10.39
N TRP A 82 7.36 -11.41 9.32
CA TRP A 82 7.80 -12.81 9.40
C TRP A 82 9.19 -12.94 10.02
N LYS A 83 10.13 -12.09 9.62
CA LYS A 83 11.51 -12.09 10.15
C LYS A 83 11.58 -11.80 11.66
N TYR A 84 10.75 -10.88 12.16
CA TYR A 84 10.73 -10.46 13.57
C TYR A 84 9.65 -11.12 14.43
N ARG A 85 8.88 -12.08 13.88
CA ARG A 85 7.92 -12.88 14.65
C ARG A 85 8.59 -14.07 15.37
N ASN A 86 9.79 -14.46 14.92
CA ASN A 86 10.56 -15.60 15.44
C ASN A 86 11.85 -15.18 16.19
N ALA A 87 12.02 -13.87 16.49
CA ALA A 87 13.11 -13.34 17.30
C ALA A 87 12.54 -12.76 18.60
#